data_AF-A0A368F2Z7-F1
#
_entry.id   AF-A0A368F2Z7-F1
#
_cell.length_a   1.000
_cell.length_b   1.000
_cell.length_c   1.000
_cell.angle_alpha   90.00
_cell.angle_beta   90.00
_cell.angle_gamma   90.00
#
_symmetry.space_group_name_H-M   'P 1'
#
loop_
_entity.id
_entity.type
_entity.pdbx_description
1 polymer ?
#
loop_
_entity_poly.entity_id
_entity_poly.type
_entity_poly.pdbx_seq_one_letter_code
_entity_poly.pdbx_strand_id
1 'polypeptide(L)'
;RILGKNGSKIDAIRAITGVKVDIGCSGDDGFTPLSIYGDYRRIVLAVNMMVERLESLKPGSSVYERPDRKEFFEQLHDAIDDN
;
A
#
# COMPACT_ATOMS: atom_id res chain seq x y z
N ARG A 1 5.20 9.81 -3.04
CA ARG A 1 5.73 8.99 -1.91
C ARG A 1 4.63 8.81 -0.85
N ILE A 2 4.22 7.57 -0.58
CA ILE A 2 3.08 7.23 0.31
C ILE A 2 3.34 7.67 1.76
N LEU A 3 4.58 7.57 2.23
CA LEU A 3 4.96 7.89 3.61
C LEU A 3 4.66 9.35 4.00
N GLY A 4 4.67 10.30 3.05
CA GLY A 4 4.61 11.73 3.37
C GLY A 4 5.88 12.24 4.08
N LYS A 5 5.92 13.54 4.39
CA LYS A 5 7.01 14.11 5.20
C LYS A 5 6.86 13.55 6.62
N ASN A 6 7.91 12.91 7.13
CA ASN A 6 7.97 12.29 8.46
C ASN A 6 6.84 11.28 8.76
N GLY A 7 6.34 10.54 7.76
CA GLY A 7 5.33 9.50 8.02
C GLY A 7 3.88 10.00 8.16
N SER A 8 3.64 11.32 8.09
CA SER A 8 2.34 11.95 8.38
C SER A 8 1.15 11.38 7.59
N LYS A 9 1.37 10.92 6.35
CA LYS A 9 0.32 10.30 5.55
C LYS A 9 -0.04 8.89 6.00
N ILE A 10 0.95 8.13 6.46
CA ILE A 10 0.71 6.80 7.05
C ILE A 10 0.06 6.96 8.43
N ASP A 11 0.44 7.96 9.20
CA ASP A 11 -0.21 8.23 10.49
C ASP A 11 -1.69 8.56 10.33
N ALA A 12 -2.07 9.27 9.26
CA ALA A 12 -3.47 9.47 8.92
C ALA A 12 -4.21 8.16 8.60
N ILE A 13 -3.58 7.21 7.90
CA ILE A 13 -4.16 5.89 7.63
C ILE A 13 -4.34 5.11 8.93
N ARG A 14 -3.32 5.09 9.79
CA ARG A 14 -3.38 4.46 11.12
C ARG A 14 -4.52 5.04 11.95
N ALA A 15 -4.67 6.37 11.97
CA ALA A 15 -5.71 7.05 12.73
C ALA A 15 -7.12 6.74 12.22
N ILE A 16 -7.32 6.69 10.89
CA ILE A 16 -8.64 6.45 10.27
C ILE A 16 -9.05 4.98 10.40
N THR A 17 -8.12 4.06 10.15
CA THR A 17 -8.43 2.63 10.05
C THR A 17 -8.24 1.87 11.35
N GLY A 18 -7.49 2.44 12.30
CA GLY A 18 -7.16 1.79 13.57
C GLY A 18 -6.21 0.59 13.42
N VAL A 19 -5.53 0.44 12.28
CA VAL A 19 -4.55 -0.63 12.06
C VAL A 19 -3.16 -0.21 12.54
N LYS A 20 -2.35 -1.22 12.90
CA LYS A 20 -0.91 -1.03 13.06
C LYS A 20 -0.24 -1.19 11.70
N VAL A 21 0.66 -0.27 11.36
CA VAL A 21 1.48 -0.37 10.14
C VAL A 21 2.94 -0.33 10.55
N ASP A 22 3.71 -1.35 10.21
CA ASP A 22 5.16 -1.38 10.38
C ASP A 22 5.81 -1.21 9.01
N ILE A 23 6.77 -0.28 8.92
CA ILE A 23 7.51 0.02 7.69
C ILE A 23 8.90 -0.60 7.89
N GLY A 24 9.23 -1.58 7.06
CA GLY A 24 10.54 -2.22 7.11
C GLY A 24 11.64 -1.32 6.54
N CYS A 25 12.87 -1.83 6.57
CA CYS A 25 13.99 -1.14 5.94
C CYS A 25 13.86 -1.19 4.42
N SER A 26 14.15 -0.07 3.75
CA SER A 26 14.25 -0.04 2.29
C SER A 26 15.40 -0.95 1.85
N GLY A 27 15.12 -1.89 0.95
CA GLY A 27 16.14 -2.74 0.34
C GLY A 27 16.86 -2.01 -0.80
N ASP A 28 17.93 -2.63 -1.30
CA ASP A 28 18.67 -2.16 -2.47
C ASP A 28 17.84 -2.25 -3.77
N ASP A 29 16.71 -2.94 -3.72
CA ASP A 29 15.74 -3.10 -4.81
C ASP A 29 14.84 -1.86 -5.00
N GLY A 30 15.02 -0.82 -4.19
CA GLY A 30 14.23 0.41 -4.25
C GLY A 30 12.82 0.25 -3.67
N PHE A 31 12.53 -0.90 -3.04
CA PHE A 31 11.25 -1.16 -2.39
C PHE A 31 11.39 -1.05 -0.86
N THR A 32 10.25 -0.78 -0.21
CA THR A 32 10.17 -0.72 1.24
C THR A 32 9.02 -1.63 1.65
N PRO A 33 9.30 -2.77 2.31
CA PRO A 33 8.25 -3.67 2.73
C PRO A 33 7.38 -3.01 3.80
N LEU A 34 6.09 -3.30 3.76
CA LEU A 34 5.11 -2.72 4.66
C LEU A 34 4.24 -3.84 5.20
N SER A 35 4.13 -3.93 6.53
CA SER A 35 3.32 -4.92 7.22
C SER A 35 2.16 -4.24 7.92
N ILE A 36 0.93 -4.74 7.70
CA ILE A 36 -0.30 -4.20 8.27
C ILE A 36 -0.90 -5.24 9.19
N TYR A 37 -1.25 -4.84 10.42
CA TYR A 37 -1.82 -5.71 11.44
C TYR A 37 -3.13 -5.13 11.95
N GLY A 38 -4.13 -5.98 12.08
CA GLY A 38 -5.46 -5.63 12.58
C GLY A 38 -6.51 -6.64 12.12
N ASP A 39 -7.78 -6.31 12.36
CA ASP A 39 -8.90 -7.10 11.85
C ASP A 39 -8.95 -7.04 10.31
N TYR A 40 -9.37 -8.13 9.68
CA TYR A 40 -9.44 -8.24 8.21
C TYR A 40 -10.13 -7.03 7.55
N ARG A 41 -11.30 -6.61 8.05
CA ARG A 41 -12.03 -5.44 7.52
C ARG A 41 -11.22 -4.15 7.59
N ARG A 42 -10.45 -3.96 8.66
CA ARG A 42 -9.61 -2.76 8.85
C ARG A 42 -8.37 -2.82 7.97
N ILE A 43 -7.80 -4.00 7.79
CA ILE A 43 -6.68 -4.23 6.86
C ILE A 43 -7.12 -3.90 5.43
N VAL A 44 -8.25 -4.45 4.96
CA VAL A 44 -8.77 -4.19 3.61
C VAL A 44 -9.01 -2.68 3.40
N LEU A 45 -9.64 -2.01 4.37
CA LEU A 45 -9.83 -0.56 4.32
C LEU A 45 -8.50 0.20 4.21
N ALA A 46 -7.50 -0.17 5.01
CA ALA A 46 -6.18 0.45 4.97
C ALA A 46 -5.47 0.23 3.64
N VAL A 47 -5.57 -0.96 3.06
CA VAL A 47 -5.00 -1.28 1.75
C VAL A 47 -5.67 -0.44 0.66
N ASN A 48 -7.00 -0.35 0.63
CA ASN A 48 -7.71 0.47 -0.35
C ASN A 48 -7.28 1.94 -0.28
N MET A 49 -7.20 2.51 0.92
CA MET A 49 -6.72 3.88 1.11
C MET A 49 -5.25 4.09 0.67
N MET A 50 -4.41 3.04 0.75
CA MET A 50 -3.03 3.10 0.26
C MET A 50 -2.97 3.02 -1.27
N VAL A 51 -3.80 2.16 -1.88
CA VAL A 51 -3.90 2.00 -3.35
C VAL A 51 -4.43 3.26 -4.00
N GLU A 52 -5.53 3.84 -3.51
CA GLU A 52 -6.06 5.12 -4.02
C GLU A 52 -5.01 6.23 -3.96
N ARG A 53 -4.23 6.29 -2.86
CA ARG A 53 -3.13 7.25 -2.73
C ARG A 53 -2.00 6.97 -3.70
N LEU A 54 -1.70 5.71 -3.99
CA LEU A 54 -0.72 5.33 -5.01
C LEU A 54 -1.16 5.77 -6.40
N GLU A 55 -2.42 5.53 -6.75
CA GLU A 55 -3.00 5.90 -8.05
C GLU A 55 -3.09 7.42 -8.23
N SER A 56 -3.36 8.17 -7.15
CA SER A 56 -3.34 9.63 -7.17
C SER A 56 -1.96 10.24 -7.45
N LEU A 57 -0.88 9.47 -7.28
CA LEU A 57 0.45 9.89 -7.68
C LEU A 57 0.58 9.67 -9.19
N LYS A 58 0.69 10.76 -9.96
CA LYS A 58 0.84 10.73 -11.43
C LYS A 58 1.81 9.62 -11.88
N PRO A 59 1.48 8.85 -12.93
CA PRO A 59 2.40 7.87 -13.51
C PRO A 59 3.57 8.62 -14.14
N GLY A 60 4.67 8.74 -13.40
CA GLY A 60 5.83 9.49 -13.89
C GLY A 60 7.05 9.48 -12.97
N SER A 61 7.17 8.55 -12.02
CA SER A 61 8.38 8.49 -11.18
C SER A 61 8.88 7.10 -10.79
N SER A 62 8.22 6.02 -11.24
CA SER A 62 8.83 4.70 -11.12
C SER A 62 9.80 4.53 -12.28
N VAL A 63 11.10 4.49 -11.99
CA VAL A 63 12.16 4.09 -12.93
C VAL A 63 12.07 2.59 -13.28
N TYR A 64 11.24 1.83 -12.54
CA TYR A 64 11.12 0.39 -12.67
C TYR A 64 9.70 -0.03 -13.07
N GLU A 65 9.59 -0.74 -14.19
CA GLU A 65 8.43 -1.58 -14.51
C GLU A 65 8.59 -2.92 -13.76
N ARG A 66 7.58 -3.27 -12.96
CA ARG A 66 7.50 -4.57 -12.29
C ARG A 66 6.82 -5.58 -13.23
N PRO A 67 7.53 -6.59 -13.75
CA PRO A 67 6.94 -7.57 -14.67
C PRO A 67 5.86 -8.44 -14.01
N ASP A 68 5.92 -8.63 -12.70
CA ASP A 68 4.95 -9.33 -11.85
C ASP A 68 3.72 -8.49 -11.46
N ARG A 69 3.73 -7.18 -11.78
CA ARG A 69 2.65 -6.26 -11.38
C ARG A 69 1.31 -6.77 -11.89
N LYS A 70 1.24 -7.25 -13.13
CA LYS A 70 -0.03 -7.67 -13.73
C LYS A 70 -0.65 -8.84 -12.95
N GLU A 71 0.13 -9.86 -12.61
CA GLU A 71 -0.34 -11.01 -11.82
C GLU A 71 -0.79 -10.60 -10.41
N PHE A 72 -0.06 -9.73 -9.73
CA PHE A 72 -0.45 -9.27 -8.39
C PHE A 72 -1.77 -8.48 -8.40
N PHE A 73 -1.97 -7.63 -9.40
CA PHE A 73 -3.22 -6.86 -9.54
C PHE A 73 -4.40 -7.75 -9.93
N GLU A 74 -4.19 -8.78 -10.77
CA GLU A 74 -5.21 -9.78 -11.11
C GLU A 74 -5.63 -10.59 -9.86
N GLN A 75 -4.68 -11.09 -9.08
CA GLN A 75 -4.97 -11.82 -7.82
C GLN A 75 -5.73 -10.97 -6.79
N LEU A 76 -5.43 -9.67 -6.72
CA LEU A 76 -6.15 -8.74 -5.84
C LEU A 76 -7.58 -8.51 -6.30
N HIS A 77 -7.80 -8.37 -7.61
CA HIS A 77 -9.14 -8.14 -8.17
C HIS A 77 -10.04 -9.36 -7.95
N ASP A 78 -9.51 -10.56 -8.22
CA ASP A 78 -10.22 -11.82 -7.97
C ASP A 78 -10.59 -11.99 -6.49
N ALA A 79 -9.69 -11.62 -5.56
CA ALA A 79 -9.96 -11.72 -4.13
C ALA A 79 -10.99 -10.69 -3.61
N ILE A 80 -11.26 -9.62 -4.37
CA ILE A 80 -12.21 -8.56 -4.00
C ILE A 80 -13.60 -8.82 -4.62
N ASP A 81 -13.66 -9.38 -5.83
CA ASP A 81 -14.92 -9.69 -6.53
C ASP A 81 -15.65 -10.92 -5.99
N ASP A 82 -14.98 -11.77 -5.20
CA ASP A 82 -15.56 -13.02 -4.64
C ASP A 82 -16.39 -12.81 -3.34
N ASN A 83 -16.92 -11.60 -3.08
CA ASN A 83 -17.68 -11.25 -1.88
C ASN A 83 -18.82 -10.25 -2.17
#